data_AF-A0AAQ1RWX6-F1
#
_entry.id   AF-A0AAQ1RWX6-F1
#
_cell.length_a   1.000
_cell.length_b   1.000
_cell.length_c   1.000
_cell.angle_alpha   90.00
_cell.angle_beta   90.00
_cell.angle_gamma   90.00
#
_symmetry.space_group_name_H-M   'P 1'
#
loop_
_entity.id
_entity.type
_entity.pdbx_description
1 polymer ?
#
loop_
_entity_poly.entity_id
_entity_poly.type
_entity_poly.pdbx_seq_one_letter_code
_entity_poly.pdbx_strand_id
1 'polypeptide(L)'
;MVGYKGIADWLAEMELKLIASLSRNLQAHKEWEKKEGFDWPAWQAVKLHNLDAYRKEAAGIANHYSGVIDPATSALLRDQFQEGYDRETEEITQLLGEGRWPHLLHYPEEPEEPLPDETPESGFFGINRPRMEALVKDTQEIESKAVSAALRMTDDVYRTTINKAAMMHATGGLTAQQAIDLAIKDFLAVGINCIQYANGRRVNIASYAEMAIRTAATRSYLQGAAQRRMELGIDTVLVSQYGACSETCLPWQGRVYIDDVFAVFTGEIQGDRGKSRRGGWYPLLSVAIANGLFHPNCRHTLTAWVEGSSTMPAPLDAERVKETAKLEQKQRRLENKIKRWKRLAAGSKDPVNVKQYKAKVKEAQAELREHIAAHPGQLRRDYWKEKTHGVPALENLPVEGTIEKYKAGEIGESPFERVGLDPQAAEKTVQEMENALDEFPQLRGQIRGFGADISRGYMATRPDDDLERVVIHFNPRRYSDAERLKRQYARDLQAHYTPQGTTWEQAGVHELGHVALARIISRRYATLAEMEDDWNRDISARQIIRQAWEELGGGPKIKEAVKAISEYAAAAPSEAIGEAILDCHANGEKAQPISQKIKEVLKRWLL
;
A
#
# COMPACT_ATOMS: atom_id res chain seq x y z
N MET A 1 2.71 6.14 -10.83
CA MET A 1 3.32 4.81 -11.06
C MET A 1 3.70 4.20 -9.72
N VAL A 2 3.38 2.93 -9.47
CA VAL A 2 3.51 2.31 -8.15
C VAL A 2 4.93 1.77 -7.95
N GLY A 3 5.69 2.36 -7.03
CA GLY A 3 7.03 1.86 -6.67
C GLY A 3 6.99 0.56 -5.85
N TYR A 4 8.14 -0.08 -5.63
CA TYR A 4 8.24 -1.33 -4.85
C TYR A 4 7.59 -1.27 -3.46
N LYS A 5 7.53 -0.07 -2.85
CA LYS A 5 6.83 0.15 -1.57
C LYS A 5 5.34 -0.09 -1.67
N GLY A 6 4.68 0.37 -2.75
CA GLY A 6 3.24 0.18 -2.94
C GLY A 6 2.88 -1.29 -3.16
N ILE A 7 3.73 -2.05 -3.87
CA ILE A 7 3.52 -3.50 -4.03
C ILE A 7 3.71 -4.23 -2.69
N ALA A 8 4.75 -3.86 -1.92
CA ALA A 8 4.96 -4.40 -0.58
C ALA A 8 3.81 -4.06 0.38
N ASP A 9 3.20 -2.88 0.21
CA ASP A 9 2.04 -2.42 0.97
C ASP A 9 0.82 -3.33 0.70
N TRP A 10 0.52 -3.61 -0.57
CA TRP A 10 -0.55 -4.55 -0.95
C TRP A 10 -0.34 -5.97 -0.39
N LEU A 11 0.88 -6.47 -0.37
CA LEU A 11 1.20 -7.78 0.22
C LEU A 11 1.01 -7.80 1.74
N ALA A 12 1.37 -6.71 2.41
CA ALA A 12 1.15 -6.56 3.85
C ALA A 12 -0.35 -6.39 4.18
N GLU A 13 -1.12 -5.72 3.32
CA GLU A 13 -2.58 -5.65 3.41
C GLU A 13 -3.25 -7.01 3.21
N MET A 14 -2.83 -7.76 2.21
CA MET A 14 -3.29 -9.13 1.96
C MET A 14 -3.07 -10.00 3.20
N GLU A 15 -1.87 -9.97 3.80
CA GLU A 15 -1.58 -10.68 5.05
C GLU A 15 -2.58 -10.29 6.15
N LEU A 16 -2.79 -8.99 6.35
CA LEU A 16 -3.67 -8.49 7.41
C LEU A 16 -5.14 -8.83 7.15
N LYS A 17 -5.59 -8.83 5.89
CA LYS A 17 -6.94 -9.26 5.49
C LYS A 17 -7.13 -10.77 5.69
N LEU A 18 -6.13 -11.59 5.40
CA LEU A 18 -6.16 -13.03 5.69
C LEU A 18 -6.22 -13.30 7.20
N ILE A 19 -5.44 -12.57 8.00
CA ILE A 19 -5.51 -12.64 9.48
C ILE A 19 -6.88 -12.19 9.99
N ALA A 20 -7.45 -11.14 9.42
CA ALA A 20 -8.75 -10.63 9.81
C ALA A 20 -9.88 -11.59 9.44
N SER A 21 -9.85 -12.17 8.23
CA SER A 21 -10.78 -13.22 7.80
C SER A 21 -10.70 -14.43 8.73
N LEU A 22 -9.49 -14.91 9.03
CA LEU A 22 -9.29 -15.98 10.01
C LEU A 22 -9.95 -15.65 11.36
N SER A 23 -9.68 -14.46 11.90
CA SER A 23 -10.23 -14.03 13.20
C SER A 23 -11.75 -13.89 13.19
N ARG A 24 -12.34 -13.39 12.10
CA ARG A 24 -13.80 -13.27 11.92
C ARG A 24 -14.46 -14.65 11.82
N ASN A 25 -13.94 -15.53 10.97
CA ASN A 25 -14.53 -16.86 10.77
C ASN A 25 -14.43 -17.72 12.04
N LEU A 26 -13.38 -17.59 12.83
CA LEU A 26 -13.27 -18.25 14.14
C LEU A 26 -14.34 -17.75 15.13
N GLN A 27 -14.67 -16.46 15.08
CA GLN A 27 -15.69 -15.85 15.94
C GLN A 27 -17.12 -16.21 15.49
N ALA A 28 -17.41 -16.12 14.19
CA ALA A 28 -18.70 -16.49 13.62
C ALA A 28 -19.04 -17.96 13.93
N HIS A 29 -18.05 -18.86 13.82
CA HIS A 29 -18.18 -20.25 14.24
C HIS A 29 -18.65 -20.38 15.69
N LYS A 30 -18.10 -19.57 16.61
CA LYS A 30 -18.45 -19.61 18.04
C LYS A 30 -19.83 -19.02 18.33
N GLU A 31 -20.18 -17.91 17.68
CA GLU A 31 -21.50 -17.28 17.86
C GLU A 31 -22.62 -18.20 17.37
N TRP A 32 -22.35 -18.92 16.28
CA TRP A 32 -23.22 -19.99 15.79
C TRP A 32 -23.35 -21.14 16.82
N GLU A 33 -22.24 -21.68 17.35
CA GLU A 33 -22.29 -22.74 18.39
C GLU A 33 -23.14 -22.31 19.60
N LYS A 34 -23.00 -21.06 20.04
CA LYS A 34 -23.77 -20.49 21.14
C LYS A 34 -25.25 -20.35 20.82
N LYS A 35 -25.60 -19.93 19.60
CA LYS A 35 -26.99 -19.74 19.15
C LYS A 35 -27.74 -21.07 19.07
N GLU A 36 -27.07 -22.12 18.64
CA GLU A 36 -27.64 -23.47 18.54
C GLU A 36 -27.73 -24.19 19.90
N GLY A 37 -27.17 -23.61 20.97
CA GLY A 37 -27.38 -24.08 22.35
C GLY A 37 -26.61 -25.34 22.71
N PHE A 38 -25.49 -25.62 22.04
CA PHE A 38 -24.72 -26.83 22.26
C PHE A 38 -23.21 -26.56 22.37
N ASP A 39 -22.55 -27.35 23.21
CA ASP A 39 -21.09 -27.39 23.34
C ASP A 39 -20.60 -28.70 22.68
N TRP A 40 -20.51 -28.73 21.34
CA TRP A 40 -20.38 -29.98 20.57
C TRP A 40 -18.93 -30.46 20.36
N PRO A 41 -18.57 -31.70 20.76
CA PRO A 41 -17.24 -32.26 20.53
C PRO A 41 -16.99 -32.93 19.16
N ALA A 42 -18.00 -33.22 18.33
CA ALA A 42 -17.76 -34.02 17.12
C ALA A 42 -18.76 -33.80 15.97
N TRP A 43 -18.35 -33.08 14.91
CA TRP A 43 -18.76 -33.41 13.54
C TRP A 43 -17.82 -32.80 12.49
N GLN A 44 -17.15 -33.66 11.70
CA GLN A 44 -16.18 -33.24 10.67
C GLN A 44 -16.83 -32.47 9.50
N ALA A 45 -18.10 -32.70 9.18
CA ALA A 45 -18.75 -32.11 8.00
C ALA A 45 -19.23 -30.66 8.17
N VAL A 46 -19.51 -30.19 9.39
CA VAL A 46 -19.83 -28.76 9.66
C VAL A 46 -18.55 -27.92 9.77
N LYS A 47 -17.46 -28.50 10.31
CA LYS A 47 -16.12 -27.91 10.19
C LYS A 47 -15.73 -27.74 8.72
N LEU A 48 -16.09 -28.68 7.85
CA LEU A 48 -15.83 -28.57 6.41
C LEU A 48 -16.61 -27.39 5.77
N HIS A 49 -17.87 -27.15 6.12
CA HIS A 49 -18.63 -26.02 5.57
C HIS A 49 -18.04 -24.65 5.96
N ASN A 50 -17.75 -24.43 7.24
CA ASN A 50 -17.13 -23.17 7.71
C ASN A 50 -15.70 -23.02 7.19
N LEU A 51 -14.97 -24.13 7.07
CA LEU A 51 -13.65 -24.15 6.46
C LEU A 51 -13.71 -23.84 4.96
N ASP A 52 -14.71 -24.34 4.23
CA ASP A 52 -14.87 -24.07 2.80
C ASP A 52 -15.30 -22.62 2.54
N ALA A 53 -16.17 -22.05 3.39
CA ALA A 53 -16.49 -20.62 3.36
C ALA A 53 -15.23 -19.77 3.61
N TYR A 54 -14.46 -20.11 4.66
CA TYR A 54 -13.19 -19.47 4.96
C TYR A 54 -12.18 -19.59 3.81
N ARG A 55 -12.05 -20.77 3.19
CA ARG A 55 -11.17 -21.00 2.03
C ARG A 55 -11.56 -20.15 0.84
N LYS A 56 -12.87 -20.05 0.55
CA LYS A 56 -13.38 -19.20 -0.53
C LYS A 56 -13.08 -17.72 -0.27
N GLU A 57 -13.27 -17.24 0.96
CA GLU A 57 -12.94 -15.86 1.34
C GLU A 57 -11.42 -15.61 1.24
N ALA A 58 -10.60 -16.50 1.79
CA ALA A 58 -9.15 -16.39 1.76
C ALA A 58 -8.61 -16.41 0.32
N ALA A 59 -9.12 -17.30 -0.54
CA ALA A 59 -8.79 -17.35 -1.95
C ALA A 59 -9.25 -16.09 -2.69
N GLY A 60 -10.44 -15.55 -2.37
CA GLY A 60 -10.93 -14.29 -2.93
C GLY A 60 -10.01 -13.10 -2.59
N ILE A 61 -9.55 -13.02 -1.34
CA ILE A 61 -8.57 -12.01 -0.91
C ILE A 61 -7.27 -12.17 -1.71
N ALA A 62 -6.72 -13.38 -1.75
CA ALA A 62 -5.48 -13.64 -2.48
C ALA A 62 -5.57 -13.30 -3.97
N ASN A 63 -6.64 -13.74 -4.65
CA ASN A 63 -6.84 -13.49 -6.09
C ASN A 63 -6.99 -12.00 -6.41
N HIS A 64 -7.67 -11.23 -5.55
CA HIS A 64 -7.78 -9.78 -5.73
C HIS A 64 -6.40 -9.12 -5.73
N TYR A 65 -5.55 -9.47 -4.76
CA TYR A 65 -4.21 -8.90 -4.66
C TYR A 65 -3.27 -9.40 -5.77
N SER A 66 -3.30 -10.69 -6.14
CA SER A 66 -2.51 -11.19 -7.28
C SER A 66 -2.88 -10.47 -8.58
N GLY A 67 -4.16 -10.17 -8.80
CA GLY A 67 -4.63 -9.44 -9.99
C GLY A 67 -4.09 -8.02 -10.13
N VAL A 68 -3.69 -7.37 -9.03
CA VAL A 68 -3.09 -6.02 -9.05
C VAL A 68 -1.57 -6.03 -8.89
N ILE A 69 -1.02 -7.01 -8.18
CA ILE A 69 0.42 -7.16 -7.94
C ILE A 69 1.13 -7.57 -9.23
N ASP A 70 0.65 -8.61 -9.94
CA ASP A 70 1.38 -9.15 -11.09
C ASP A 70 1.56 -8.09 -12.22
N PRO A 71 0.54 -7.29 -12.60
CA PRO A 71 0.72 -6.23 -13.58
C PRO A 71 1.62 -5.10 -13.08
N ALA A 72 1.51 -4.73 -11.80
CA ALA A 72 2.31 -3.67 -11.21
C ALA A 72 3.78 -4.07 -11.08
N THR A 73 4.09 -5.31 -10.70
CA THR A 73 5.44 -5.88 -10.68
C THR A 73 6.02 -5.86 -12.09
N SER A 74 5.23 -6.27 -13.09
CA SER A 74 5.66 -6.24 -14.50
C SER A 74 5.98 -4.82 -14.98
N ALA A 75 5.11 -3.85 -14.67
CA ALA A 75 5.32 -2.44 -15.00
C ALA A 75 6.57 -1.89 -14.29
N LEU A 76 6.64 -2.03 -12.96
CA LEU A 76 7.77 -1.58 -12.13
C LEU A 76 9.10 -2.08 -12.68
N LEU A 77 9.21 -3.37 -13.02
CA LEU A 77 10.46 -3.91 -13.54
C LEU A 77 10.83 -3.28 -14.89
N ARG A 78 9.88 -3.10 -15.81
CA ARG A 78 10.15 -2.41 -17.09
C ARG A 78 10.56 -0.96 -16.87
N ASP A 79 9.90 -0.26 -15.95
CA ASP A 79 10.21 1.13 -15.63
C ASP A 79 11.61 1.26 -15.02
N GLN A 80 11.98 0.36 -14.12
CA GLN A 80 13.33 0.32 -13.54
C GLN A 80 14.39 0.04 -14.61
N PHE A 81 14.10 -0.82 -15.59
CA PHE A 81 15.00 -1.06 -16.72
C PHE A 81 15.23 0.23 -17.51
N GLN A 82 14.15 0.92 -17.87
CA GLN A 82 14.22 2.17 -18.62
C GLN A 82 14.95 3.26 -17.82
N GLU A 83 14.62 3.40 -16.53
CA GLU A 83 15.31 4.32 -15.62
C GLU A 83 16.81 4.03 -15.54
N GLY A 84 17.20 2.75 -15.49
CA GLY A 84 18.61 2.35 -15.53
C GLY A 84 19.30 2.76 -16.83
N TYR A 85 18.65 2.56 -17.97
CA TYR A 85 19.17 2.95 -19.28
C TYR A 85 19.35 4.47 -19.40
N ASP A 86 18.32 5.23 -19.04
CA ASP A 86 18.29 6.68 -19.14
C ASP A 86 19.31 7.31 -18.17
N ARG A 87 19.33 6.82 -16.92
CA ARG A 87 20.27 7.31 -15.93
C ARG A 87 21.71 7.07 -16.31
N GLU A 88 22.03 5.90 -16.83
CA GLU A 88 23.38 5.61 -17.34
C GLU A 88 23.74 6.53 -18.50
N THR A 89 22.77 6.83 -19.38
CA THR A 89 22.96 7.80 -20.47
C THR A 89 23.31 9.17 -19.93
N GLU A 90 22.56 9.69 -18.95
CA GLU A 90 22.84 10.97 -18.30
C GLU A 90 24.23 11.00 -17.66
N GLU A 91 24.58 9.98 -16.89
CA GLU A 91 25.85 9.90 -16.16
C GLU A 91 27.04 9.85 -17.12
N ILE A 92 26.95 9.10 -18.21
CA ILE A 92 28.00 9.06 -19.23
C ILE A 92 28.07 10.38 -20.01
N THR A 93 26.92 11.03 -20.27
CA THR A 93 26.89 12.38 -20.88
C THR A 93 27.67 13.38 -20.05
N GLN A 94 27.44 13.39 -18.73
CA GLN A 94 28.14 14.27 -17.81
C GLN A 94 29.63 13.95 -17.72
N LEU A 95 30.00 12.67 -17.78
CA LEU A 95 31.38 12.21 -17.71
C LEU A 95 32.20 12.59 -18.94
N LEU A 96 31.62 12.47 -20.15
CA LEU A 96 32.36 12.57 -21.42
C LEU A 96 32.06 13.84 -22.23
N GLY A 97 30.94 14.53 -21.95
CA GLY A 97 30.44 15.70 -22.67
C GLY A 97 29.50 15.38 -23.84
N GLU A 98 28.55 16.27 -24.14
CA GLU A 98 27.66 16.16 -25.30
C GLU A 98 28.47 16.12 -26.61
N GLY A 99 28.08 15.23 -27.55
CA GLY A 99 28.72 15.15 -28.88
C GLY A 99 30.13 14.55 -28.94
N ARG A 100 30.76 14.17 -27.82
CA ARG A 100 32.01 13.36 -27.78
C ARG A 100 31.82 11.84 -27.88
N TRP A 101 30.62 11.44 -28.29
CA TRP A 101 30.13 10.09 -28.50
C TRP A 101 30.60 9.39 -29.81
N PRO A 102 31.24 10.04 -30.82
CA PRO A 102 31.52 9.36 -32.11
C PRO A 102 32.73 8.42 -32.15
N HIS A 103 33.69 8.48 -31.21
CA HIS A 103 34.95 7.72 -31.31
C HIS A 103 35.08 6.53 -30.33
N LEU A 104 33.96 6.06 -29.76
CA LEU A 104 33.96 4.95 -28.79
C LEU A 104 33.59 3.58 -29.37
N LEU A 105 33.43 3.47 -30.70
CA LEU A 105 33.27 2.21 -31.42
C LEU A 105 34.24 2.16 -32.61
N HIS A 106 35.44 1.62 -32.40
CA HIS A 106 36.09 0.85 -33.46
C HIS A 106 35.62 -0.59 -33.25
N TYR A 107 34.52 -0.96 -33.88
CA TYR A 107 34.14 -2.36 -34.02
C TYR A 107 35.07 -2.95 -35.10
N PRO A 108 35.70 -4.12 -34.92
CA PRO A 108 36.30 -4.82 -36.05
C PRO A 108 35.20 -5.08 -37.09
N GLU A 109 35.52 -4.83 -38.36
CA GLU A 109 34.61 -4.93 -39.51
C GLU A 109 33.78 -6.22 -39.48
N GLU A 110 32.50 -6.11 -39.86
CA GLU A 110 31.53 -7.19 -39.91
C GLU A 110 32.05 -8.41 -40.69
N PRO A 111 31.69 -9.66 -40.32
CA PRO A 111 31.97 -10.81 -41.16
C PRO A 111 31.27 -10.66 -42.52
N GLU A 112 32.00 -10.92 -43.60
CA GLU A 112 31.65 -10.69 -45.03
C GLU A 112 30.40 -11.45 -45.56
N GLU A 113 29.61 -12.11 -44.71
CA GLU A 113 28.43 -12.86 -45.17
C GLU A 113 27.12 -12.13 -44.81
N PRO A 114 26.30 -11.75 -45.81
CA PRO A 114 25.04 -11.06 -45.56
C PRO A 114 24.05 -12.03 -44.91
N LEU A 115 23.58 -11.68 -43.71
CA LEU A 115 22.46 -12.36 -43.07
C LEU A 115 21.17 -12.15 -43.90
N PRO A 116 20.33 -13.18 -44.04
CA PRO A 116 19.18 -13.15 -44.94
C PRO A 116 18.13 -12.12 -44.52
N ASP A 117 17.56 -11.52 -45.57
CA ASP A 117 16.65 -10.39 -45.61
C ASP A 117 15.29 -10.70 -44.96
N GLU A 118 15.22 -10.59 -43.63
CA GLU A 118 13.99 -10.34 -42.90
C GLU A 118 14.29 -9.27 -41.84
N THR A 119 14.07 -8.01 -42.19
CA THR A 119 14.10 -6.91 -41.24
C THR A 119 12.74 -6.81 -40.51
N PRO A 120 12.75 -6.93 -39.18
CA PRO A 120 11.95 -6.07 -38.33
C PRO A 120 12.91 -5.07 -37.68
N GLU A 121 12.53 -3.79 -37.59
CA GLU A 121 13.20 -2.68 -36.88
C GLU A 121 13.45 -2.97 -35.38
N SER A 122 14.25 -4.00 -35.08
CA SER A 122 14.38 -4.68 -33.78
C SER A 122 15.81 -5.12 -33.46
N GLY A 123 16.78 -4.66 -34.26
CA GLY A 123 18.19 -5.08 -34.17
C GLY A 123 19.03 -4.26 -33.20
N PHE A 124 18.75 -4.33 -31.88
CA PHE A 124 19.76 -4.22 -30.79
C PHE A 124 19.14 -4.43 -29.39
N PHE A 125 17.80 -4.33 -29.26
CA PHE A 125 17.06 -4.61 -28.01
C PHE A 125 16.91 -6.12 -27.68
N GLY A 126 17.41 -7.01 -28.54
CA GLY A 126 17.11 -8.45 -28.52
C GLY A 126 17.79 -9.28 -27.43
N ILE A 127 18.92 -8.84 -26.85
CA ILE A 127 19.67 -9.67 -25.88
C ILE A 127 19.15 -9.49 -24.45
N ASN A 128 18.76 -8.27 -24.07
CA ASN A 128 18.27 -7.97 -22.73
C ASN A 128 16.76 -8.09 -22.58
N ARG A 129 15.96 -8.00 -23.66
CA ARG A 129 14.51 -8.23 -23.59
C ARG A 129 14.16 -9.65 -23.07
N PRO A 130 14.77 -10.75 -23.55
CA PRO A 130 14.50 -12.09 -23.01
C PRO A 130 14.94 -12.24 -21.55
N ARG A 131 16.05 -11.61 -21.14
CA ARG A 131 16.53 -11.61 -19.74
C ARG A 131 15.57 -10.86 -18.83
N MET A 132 15.03 -9.74 -19.30
CA MET A 132 14.02 -8.95 -18.60
C MET A 132 12.69 -9.69 -18.47
N GLU A 133 12.22 -10.33 -19.53
CA GLU A 133 11.00 -11.13 -19.50
C GLU A 133 11.14 -12.35 -18.57
N ALA A 134 12.31 -13.00 -18.57
CA ALA A 134 12.62 -14.06 -17.61
C ALA A 134 12.61 -13.55 -16.16
N LEU A 135 13.20 -12.37 -15.88
CA LEU A 135 13.18 -11.77 -14.55
C LEU A 135 11.76 -11.43 -14.07
N VAL A 136 10.93 -10.89 -14.96
CA VAL A 136 9.51 -10.62 -14.67
C VAL A 136 8.79 -11.92 -14.32
N LYS A 137 8.95 -12.94 -15.16
CA LYS A 137 8.32 -14.25 -14.97
C LYS A 137 8.77 -14.91 -13.65
N ASP A 138 10.06 -14.92 -13.37
CA ASP A 138 10.62 -15.49 -12.14
C ASP A 138 10.06 -14.78 -10.90
N THR A 139 9.92 -13.44 -10.96
CA THR A 139 9.38 -12.64 -9.86
C THR A 139 7.90 -12.97 -9.62
N GLN A 140 7.09 -13.02 -10.68
CA GLN A 140 5.67 -13.39 -10.60
C GLN A 140 5.47 -14.83 -10.12
N GLU A 141 6.34 -15.77 -10.53
CA GLU A 141 6.32 -17.14 -10.01
C GLU A 141 6.62 -17.20 -8.51
N ILE A 142 7.57 -16.40 -8.03
CA ILE A 142 7.88 -16.29 -6.60
C ILE A 142 6.67 -15.74 -5.83
N GLU A 143 6.00 -14.71 -6.34
CA GLU A 143 4.79 -14.12 -5.76
C GLU A 143 3.65 -15.15 -5.68
N SER A 144 3.37 -15.85 -6.80
CA SER A 144 2.34 -16.90 -6.87
C SER A 144 2.60 -18.07 -5.89
N LYS A 145 3.85 -18.54 -5.79
CA LYS A 145 4.26 -19.57 -4.83
C LYS A 145 4.08 -19.08 -3.38
N ALA A 146 4.43 -17.84 -3.10
CA ALA A 146 4.28 -17.24 -1.78
C ALA A 146 2.80 -17.14 -1.38
N VAL A 147 1.93 -16.63 -2.26
CA VAL A 147 0.48 -16.54 -2.05
C VAL A 147 -0.13 -17.91 -1.80
N SER A 148 0.22 -18.91 -2.63
CA SER A 148 -0.25 -20.29 -2.46
C SER A 148 0.16 -20.89 -1.11
N ALA A 149 1.40 -20.64 -0.69
CA ALA A 149 1.92 -21.09 0.61
C ALA A 149 1.22 -20.37 1.78
N ALA A 150 0.89 -19.09 1.63
CA ALA A 150 0.12 -18.34 2.62
C ALA A 150 -1.27 -18.96 2.84
N LEU A 151 -2.01 -19.22 1.76
CA LEU A 151 -3.35 -19.83 1.85
C LEU A 151 -3.34 -21.18 2.56
N ARG A 152 -2.35 -22.04 2.25
CA ARG A 152 -2.16 -23.32 2.94
C ARG A 152 -1.87 -23.14 4.42
N MET A 153 -0.94 -22.25 4.76
CA MET A 153 -0.59 -21.98 6.15
C MET A 153 -1.79 -21.43 6.94
N THR A 154 -2.58 -20.53 6.35
CA THR A 154 -3.72 -19.95 7.04
C THR A 154 -4.86 -20.96 7.22
N ASP A 155 -5.06 -21.89 6.28
CA ASP A 155 -5.93 -23.08 6.44
C ASP A 155 -5.49 -23.96 7.62
N ASP A 156 -4.20 -24.28 7.71
CA ASP A 156 -3.63 -25.08 8.79
C ASP A 156 -3.76 -24.39 10.16
N VAL A 157 -3.53 -23.07 10.20
CA VAL A 157 -3.70 -22.24 11.40
C VAL A 157 -5.16 -22.23 11.84
N TYR A 158 -6.11 -22.07 10.92
CA TYR A 158 -7.55 -22.11 11.22
C TYR A 158 -7.91 -23.45 11.89
N ARG A 159 -7.54 -24.56 11.26
CA ARG A 159 -7.80 -25.93 11.77
C ARG A 159 -7.17 -26.18 13.14
N THR A 160 -5.90 -25.81 13.30
CA THR A 160 -5.16 -26.00 14.55
C THR A 160 -5.73 -25.15 15.67
N THR A 161 -6.15 -23.92 15.37
CA THR A 161 -6.72 -22.98 16.34
C THR A 161 -8.02 -23.51 16.90
N ILE A 162 -8.93 -23.99 16.05
CA ILE A 162 -10.21 -24.57 16.49
C ILE A 162 -9.96 -25.71 17.48
N ASN A 163 -9.04 -26.62 17.15
CA ASN A 163 -8.75 -27.77 18.00
C ASN A 163 -8.13 -27.35 19.35
N LYS A 164 -7.16 -26.43 19.33
CA LYS A 164 -6.52 -25.89 20.54
C LYS A 164 -7.52 -25.12 21.42
N ALA A 165 -8.32 -24.25 20.82
CA ALA A 165 -9.30 -23.44 21.54
C ALA A 165 -10.38 -24.31 22.19
N ALA A 166 -10.85 -25.37 21.50
CA ALA A 166 -11.79 -26.34 22.07
C ALA A 166 -11.20 -27.06 23.29
N MET A 167 -9.95 -27.54 23.20
CA MET A 167 -9.26 -28.17 24.34
C MET A 167 -9.08 -27.20 25.52
N MET A 168 -8.67 -25.96 25.26
CA MET A 168 -8.47 -24.94 26.30
C MET A 168 -9.78 -24.47 26.95
N HIS A 169 -10.89 -24.51 26.22
CA HIS A 169 -12.20 -24.19 26.79
C HIS A 169 -12.73 -25.32 27.67
N ALA A 170 -12.55 -26.58 27.24
CA ALA A 170 -12.97 -27.77 27.97
C ALA A 170 -12.30 -27.92 29.35
N THR A 171 -11.14 -27.30 29.58
CA THR A 171 -10.46 -27.30 30.89
C THR A 171 -11.02 -26.27 31.88
N GLY A 172 -12.01 -25.46 31.49
CA GLY A 172 -12.83 -24.63 32.40
C GLY A 172 -12.16 -23.36 32.95
N GLY A 173 -10.93 -23.05 32.57
CA GLY A 173 -10.16 -21.90 33.10
C GLY A 173 -10.14 -20.64 32.23
N LEU A 174 -10.63 -20.71 30.98
CA LEU A 174 -10.60 -19.62 30.01
C LEU A 174 -11.96 -19.43 29.34
N THR A 175 -12.31 -18.17 29.06
CA THR A 175 -13.43 -17.89 28.16
C THR A 175 -13.10 -18.37 26.75
N ALA A 176 -14.12 -18.64 25.93
CA ALA A 176 -13.91 -19.04 24.54
C ALA A 176 -13.08 -18.02 23.74
N GLN A 177 -13.27 -16.72 23.98
CA GLN A 177 -12.48 -15.65 23.37
C GLN A 177 -11.02 -15.68 23.84
N GLN A 178 -10.77 -15.91 25.12
CA GLN A 178 -9.41 -16.04 25.64
C GLN A 178 -8.70 -17.28 25.11
N ALA A 179 -9.41 -18.40 24.97
CA ALA A 179 -8.88 -19.63 24.37
C ALA A 179 -8.51 -19.45 22.89
N ILE A 180 -9.34 -18.74 22.10
CA ILE A 180 -9.03 -18.41 20.71
C ILE A 180 -7.83 -17.45 20.63
N ASP A 181 -7.85 -16.35 21.38
CA ASP A 181 -6.76 -15.37 21.42
C ASP A 181 -5.43 -16.03 21.81
N LEU A 182 -5.44 -16.95 22.76
CA LEU A 182 -4.26 -17.72 23.18
C LEU A 182 -3.80 -18.70 22.10
N ALA A 183 -4.74 -19.39 21.43
CA ALA A 183 -4.44 -20.35 20.37
C ALA A 183 -3.85 -19.70 19.11
N ILE A 184 -4.23 -18.45 18.78
CA ILE A 184 -3.70 -17.70 17.63
C ILE A 184 -2.53 -16.78 17.97
N LYS A 185 -2.23 -16.54 19.25
CA LYS A 185 -1.23 -15.56 19.70
C LYS A 185 0.12 -15.71 19.01
N ASP A 186 0.63 -16.94 18.94
CA ASP A 186 1.94 -17.21 18.34
C ASP A 186 1.92 -16.93 16.83
N PHE A 187 0.83 -17.28 16.16
CA PHE A 187 0.62 -16.96 14.75
C PHE A 187 0.52 -15.43 14.55
N LEU A 188 -0.26 -14.70 15.34
CA LEU A 188 -0.34 -13.24 15.23
C LEU A 188 0.99 -12.53 15.53
N ALA A 189 1.82 -13.10 16.41
CA ALA A 189 3.12 -12.55 16.75
C ALA A 189 4.10 -12.61 15.58
N VAL A 190 4.08 -13.70 14.79
CA VAL A 190 5.01 -13.94 13.67
C VAL A 190 4.42 -13.62 12.30
N GLY A 191 3.09 -13.68 12.18
CA GLY A 191 2.29 -13.56 10.96
C GLY A 191 2.36 -14.77 10.06
N ILE A 192 2.03 -14.57 8.78
CA ILE A 192 2.16 -15.63 7.77
C ILE A 192 3.65 -15.79 7.45
N ASN A 193 4.30 -16.79 8.04
CA ASN A 193 5.74 -17.06 7.89
C ASN A 193 6.02 -18.39 7.16
N CYS A 194 5.29 -18.61 6.07
CA CYS A 194 5.30 -19.84 5.28
C CYS A 194 6.58 -20.06 4.44
N ILE A 195 7.51 -19.10 4.43
CA ILE A 195 8.74 -19.16 3.63
C ILE A 195 9.91 -19.49 4.53
N GLN A 196 10.68 -20.52 4.16
CA GLN A 196 11.84 -20.98 4.91
C GLN A 196 13.12 -20.81 4.08
N TYR A 197 14.14 -20.19 4.70
CA TYR A 197 15.48 -20.13 4.12
C TYR A 197 16.25 -21.43 4.35
N ALA A 198 17.33 -21.64 3.58
CA ALA A 198 18.18 -22.83 3.68
C ALA A 198 18.73 -23.09 5.10
N ASN A 199 18.90 -22.04 5.91
CA ASN A 199 19.31 -22.13 7.31
C ASN A 199 18.17 -22.47 8.28
N GLY A 200 17.00 -22.88 7.79
CA GLY A 200 15.82 -23.23 8.57
C GLY A 200 15.01 -22.04 9.11
N ARG A 201 15.52 -20.81 8.98
CA ARG A 201 14.83 -19.61 9.44
C ARG A 201 13.57 -19.37 8.60
N ARG A 202 12.44 -19.23 9.28
CA ARG A 202 11.17 -18.81 8.67
C ARG A 202 11.08 -17.29 8.59
N VAL A 203 10.55 -16.80 7.48
CA VAL A 203 10.34 -15.37 7.23
C VAL A 203 8.89 -15.09 6.88
N ASN A 204 8.44 -13.94 7.34
CA ASN A 204 7.11 -13.42 7.04
C ASN A 204 6.98 -13.15 5.52
N ILE A 205 5.81 -13.46 4.96
CA ILE A 205 5.54 -13.38 3.52
C ILE A 205 5.71 -11.95 2.98
N ALA A 206 5.15 -10.94 3.64
CA ALA A 206 5.26 -9.56 3.18
C ALA A 206 6.73 -9.09 3.21
N SER A 207 7.48 -9.49 4.25
CA SER A 207 8.92 -9.18 4.35
C SER A 207 9.75 -9.86 3.26
N TYR A 208 9.39 -11.09 2.88
CA TYR A 208 10.08 -11.81 1.81
C TYR A 208 9.76 -11.23 0.45
N ALA A 209 8.49 -10.94 0.18
CA ALA A 209 8.06 -10.39 -1.09
C ALA A 209 8.59 -8.96 -1.30
N GLU A 210 8.61 -8.10 -0.26
CA GLU A 210 9.32 -6.80 -0.29
C GLU A 210 10.79 -6.97 -0.73
N MET A 211 11.48 -7.92 -0.09
CA MET A 211 12.88 -8.22 -0.40
C MET A 211 13.06 -8.72 -1.84
N ALA A 212 12.19 -9.63 -2.30
CA ALA A 212 12.26 -10.22 -3.63
C ALA A 212 12.01 -9.17 -4.73
N ILE A 213 10.93 -8.40 -4.60
CA ILE A 213 10.57 -7.33 -5.55
C ILE A 213 11.66 -6.27 -5.60
N ARG A 214 12.18 -5.83 -4.44
CA ARG A 214 13.27 -4.85 -4.41
C ARG A 214 14.53 -5.39 -5.08
N THR A 215 14.87 -6.66 -4.86
CA THR A 215 16.02 -7.30 -5.49
C THR A 215 15.83 -7.40 -7.01
N ALA A 216 14.63 -7.76 -7.46
CA ALA A 216 14.28 -7.80 -8.88
C ALA A 216 14.33 -6.40 -9.52
N ALA A 217 13.79 -5.38 -8.85
CA ALA A 217 13.85 -3.98 -9.29
C ALA A 217 15.30 -3.50 -9.47
N THR A 218 16.17 -3.75 -8.49
CA THR A 218 17.60 -3.41 -8.61
C THR A 218 18.25 -4.17 -9.76
N ARG A 219 17.98 -5.46 -9.93
CA ARG A 219 18.53 -6.23 -11.06
C ARG A 219 18.08 -5.69 -12.41
N SER A 220 16.80 -5.33 -12.52
CA SER A 220 16.23 -4.73 -13.73
C SER A 220 16.92 -3.42 -14.08
N TYR A 221 17.06 -2.53 -13.09
CA TYR A 221 17.80 -1.28 -13.23
C TYR A 221 19.24 -1.50 -13.71
N LEU A 222 19.97 -2.43 -13.09
CA LEU A 222 21.35 -2.75 -13.48
C LEU A 222 21.44 -3.33 -14.90
N GLN A 223 20.45 -4.10 -15.34
CA GLN A 223 20.38 -4.61 -16.72
C GLN A 223 20.15 -3.49 -17.74
N GLY A 224 19.27 -2.53 -17.43
CA GLY A 224 19.04 -1.36 -18.28
C GLY A 224 20.29 -0.50 -18.42
N ALA A 225 20.96 -0.23 -17.29
CA ALA A 225 22.23 0.48 -17.28
C ALA A 225 23.33 -0.29 -18.06
N ALA A 226 23.40 -1.61 -17.89
CA ALA A 226 24.35 -2.46 -18.62
C ALA A 226 24.11 -2.48 -20.13
N GLN A 227 22.85 -2.46 -20.58
CA GLN A 227 22.50 -2.33 -21.99
C GLN A 227 23.14 -1.05 -22.57
N ARG A 228 22.99 0.08 -21.88
CA ARG A 228 23.58 1.34 -22.33
C ARG A 228 25.11 1.32 -22.34
N ARG A 229 25.74 0.77 -21.30
CA ARG A 229 27.20 0.61 -21.27
C ARG A 229 27.73 -0.23 -22.43
N MET A 230 27.03 -1.32 -22.75
CA MET A 230 27.38 -2.22 -23.85
C MET A 230 27.33 -1.50 -25.21
N GLU A 231 26.28 -0.70 -25.47
CA GLU A 231 26.16 0.13 -26.67
C GLU A 231 27.35 1.09 -26.86
N LEU A 232 27.94 1.53 -25.73
CA LEU A 232 29.05 2.49 -25.70
C LEU A 232 30.42 1.81 -25.57
N GLY A 233 30.47 0.47 -25.66
CA GLY A 233 31.71 -0.30 -25.51
C GLY A 233 32.37 -0.12 -24.14
N ILE A 234 31.60 0.19 -23.10
CA ILE A 234 32.08 0.28 -21.71
C ILE A 234 31.81 -1.06 -21.05
N ASP A 235 32.86 -1.71 -20.56
CA ASP A 235 32.81 -3.00 -19.88
C ASP A 235 33.26 -2.91 -18.42
N THR A 236 33.63 -1.72 -17.94
CA THR A 236 34.06 -1.48 -16.57
C THR A 236 33.03 -0.68 -15.79
N VAL A 237 32.84 -1.06 -14.52
CA VAL A 237 31.88 -0.45 -13.61
C VAL A 237 32.51 -0.21 -12.25
N LEU A 238 32.19 0.94 -11.65
CA LEU A 238 32.51 1.25 -10.26
C LEU A 238 31.32 0.85 -9.37
N VAL A 239 31.59 -0.01 -8.39
CA VAL A 239 30.63 -0.32 -7.32
C VAL A 239 30.56 0.86 -6.37
N SER A 240 29.36 1.43 -6.23
CA SER A 240 29.05 2.55 -5.32
C SER A 240 29.50 2.31 -3.87
N GLN A 241 29.58 3.38 -3.08
CA GLN A 241 29.88 3.32 -1.65
C GLN A 241 28.89 4.06 -0.75
N TYR A 242 28.53 3.46 0.39
CA TYR A 242 27.67 4.07 1.40
C TYR A 242 28.02 3.66 2.85
N GLY A 243 27.57 4.48 3.80
CA GLY A 243 27.99 4.47 5.21
C GLY A 243 27.45 3.35 6.10
N ALA A 244 26.61 2.44 5.59
CA ALA A 244 25.95 1.38 6.38
C ALA A 244 25.93 0.04 5.63
N CYS A 245 27.03 -0.25 4.95
CA CYS A 245 27.23 -1.45 4.14
C CYS A 245 27.28 -2.71 4.99
N SER A 246 26.79 -3.83 4.45
CA SER A 246 26.86 -5.14 5.11
C SER A 246 28.29 -5.67 5.14
N GLU A 247 28.58 -6.56 6.08
CA GLU A 247 29.90 -7.21 6.16
C GLU A 247 30.26 -8.01 4.89
N THR A 248 29.27 -8.54 4.17
CA THR A 248 29.50 -9.31 2.94
C THR A 248 29.78 -8.42 1.73
N CYS A 249 29.14 -7.24 1.64
CA CYS A 249 29.39 -6.31 0.55
C CYS A 249 30.59 -5.39 0.80
N LEU A 250 30.94 -5.13 2.06
CA LEU A 250 31.96 -4.15 2.44
C LEU A 250 33.31 -4.34 1.72
N PRO A 251 33.84 -5.57 1.53
CA PRO A 251 35.09 -5.78 0.81
C PRO A 251 35.05 -5.34 -0.66
N TRP A 252 33.87 -5.22 -1.26
CA TRP A 252 33.68 -5.03 -2.70
C TRP A 252 33.33 -3.58 -3.08
N GLN A 253 32.96 -2.77 -2.09
CA GLN A 253 32.53 -1.38 -2.22
C GLN A 253 33.66 -0.44 -2.68
N GLY A 254 33.36 0.53 -3.55
CA GLY A 254 34.31 1.58 -3.97
C GLY A 254 35.44 1.06 -4.86
N ARG A 255 35.18 0.02 -5.67
CA ARG A 255 36.16 -0.63 -6.53
C ARG A 255 35.61 -0.81 -7.95
N VAL A 256 36.51 -0.86 -8.92
CA VAL A 256 36.21 -1.04 -10.34
C VAL A 256 36.28 -2.53 -10.71
N TYR A 257 35.31 -2.99 -11.49
CA TYR A 257 35.18 -4.36 -11.97
C TYR A 257 34.87 -4.42 -13.46
N ILE A 258 35.12 -5.56 -14.10
CA ILE A 258 34.50 -5.90 -15.38
C ILE A 258 33.04 -6.30 -15.14
N ASP A 259 32.09 -5.70 -15.84
CA ASP A 259 30.67 -6.11 -15.83
C ASP A 259 30.47 -7.35 -16.73
N ASP A 260 30.81 -8.52 -16.19
CA ASP A 260 30.62 -9.83 -16.82
C ASP A 260 29.30 -10.51 -16.42
N VAL A 261 28.42 -9.78 -15.71
CA VAL A 261 27.17 -10.31 -15.14
C VAL A 261 25.96 -9.73 -15.84
N PHE A 262 25.86 -8.40 -15.91
CA PHE A 262 24.71 -7.73 -16.48
C PHE A 262 24.90 -7.44 -17.97
N ALA A 263 26.15 -7.31 -18.43
CA ALA A 263 26.52 -7.21 -19.84
C ALA A 263 27.17 -8.50 -20.37
N VAL A 264 27.25 -8.63 -21.70
CA VAL A 264 28.06 -9.67 -22.35
C VAL A 264 29.50 -9.20 -22.44
N PHE A 265 30.39 -9.87 -21.72
CA PHE A 265 31.82 -9.63 -21.77
C PHE A 265 32.53 -10.61 -22.71
N THR A 266 33.34 -10.07 -23.62
CA THR A 266 34.07 -10.84 -24.66
C THR A 266 35.58 -10.67 -24.59
N GLY A 267 36.10 -9.99 -23.55
CA GLY A 267 37.52 -9.78 -23.37
C GLY A 267 38.26 -10.99 -22.80
N GLU A 268 39.60 -10.93 -22.77
CA GLU A 268 40.43 -11.97 -22.18
C GLU A 268 40.14 -12.12 -20.68
N ILE A 269 39.99 -13.36 -20.20
CA ILE A 269 39.83 -13.69 -18.78
C ILE A 269 41.06 -14.46 -18.31
N GLN A 270 41.64 -14.06 -17.19
CA GLN A 270 42.72 -14.77 -16.49
C GLN A 270 42.43 -14.84 -15.00
N GLY A 271 42.08 -16.04 -14.52
CA GLY A 271 41.63 -16.25 -13.15
C GLY A 271 40.42 -15.37 -12.82
N ASP A 272 40.51 -14.60 -11.74
CA ASP A 272 39.43 -13.74 -11.24
C ASP A 272 39.41 -12.34 -11.89
N ARG A 273 40.13 -12.13 -13.00
CA ARG A 273 40.25 -10.84 -13.68
C ARG A 273 39.93 -10.93 -15.16
N GLY A 274 39.34 -9.87 -15.70
CA GLY A 274 39.13 -9.67 -17.13
C GLY A 274 39.90 -8.46 -17.64
N LYS A 275 40.29 -8.50 -18.91
CA LYS A 275 40.95 -7.40 -19.62
C LYS A 275 39.90 -6.53 -20.31
N SER A 276 39.78 -5.27 -19.89
CA SER A 276 38.85 -4.33 -20.50
C SER A 276 39.21 -4.08 -21.98
N ARG A 277 38.19 -3.86 -22.81
CA ARG A 277 38.31 -3.41 -24.20
C ARG A 277 39.13 -2.12 -24.33
N ARG A 278 39.16 -1.30 -23.28
CA ARG A 278 39.91 -0.04 -23.21
C ARG A 278 41.30 -0.19 -22.59
N GLY A 279 41.74 -1.44 -22.38
CA GLY A 279 42.98 -1.77 -21.71
C GLY A 279 42.84 -1.82 -20.18
N GLY A 280 43.81 -2.47 -19.54
CA GLY A 280 43.79 -2.69 -18.09
C GLY A 280 43.08 -3.97 -17.68
N TRP A 281 43.52 -4.54 -16.55
CA TRP A 281 42.97 -5.74 -15.95
C TRP A 281 42.15 -5.36 -14.72
N TYR A 282 40.91 -5.79 -14.65
CA TYR A 282 40.03 -5.53 -13.50
C TYR A 282 39.47 -6.85 -12.96
N PRO A 283 39.17 -6.95 -11.66
CA PRO A 283 38.47 -8.09 -11.12
C PRO A 283 37.10 -8.27 -11.80
N LEU A 284 36.65 -9.52 -11.93
CA LEU A 284 35.33 -9.82 -12.47
C LEU A 284 34.24 -9.49 -11.44
N LEU A 285 33.14 -8.89 -11.91
CA LEU A 285 31.99 -8.60 -11.05
C LEU A 285 31.32 -9.90 -10.56
N SER A 286 31.31 -10.95 -11.38
CA SER A 286 30.80 -12.27 -11.02
C SER A 286 31.50 -12.85 -9.78
N VAL A 287 32.81 -12.65 -9.64
CA VAL A 287 33.59 -13.09 -8.48
C VAL A 287 33.16 -12.33 -7.23
N ALA A 288 32.97 -11.01 -7.33
CA ALA A 288 32.49 -10.21 -6.21
C ALA A 288 31.07 -10.64 -5.76
N ILE A 289 30.18 -10.91 -6.72
CA ILE A 289 28.81 -11.39 -6.45
C ILE A 289 28.82 -12.77 -5.80
N ALA A 290 29.62 -13.70 -6.32
CA ALA A 290 29.77 -15.05 -5.75
C ALA A 290 30.27 -14.99 -4.29
N ASN A 291 31.03 -13.96 -3.93
CA ASN A 291 31.55 -13.73 -2.59
C ASN A 291 30.75 -12.70 -1.76
N GLY A 292 29.49 -12.41 -2.14
CA GLY A 292 28.54 -11.74 -1.26
C GLY A 292 28.17 -10.28 -1.61
N LEU A 293 28.67 -9.73 -2.72
CA LEU A 293 28.15 -8.49 -3.29
C LEU A 293 26.73 -8.72 -3.87
N PHE A 294 25.86 -7.71 -3.81
CA PHE A 294 24.46 -7.79 -4.26
C PHE A 294 23.60 -8.85 -3.54
N HIS A 295 23.85 -9.07 -2.25
CA HIS A 295 22.97 -9.88 -1.40
C HIS A 295 21.53 -9.32 -1.35
N PRO A 296 20.52 -10.09 -0.91
CA PRO A 296 19.16 -9.59 -0.71
C PRO A 296 19.11 -8.28 0.11
N ASN A 297 18.32 -7.29 -0.34
CA ASN A 297 18.24 -5.93 0.23
C ASN A 297 19.50 -5.05 0.10
N CYS A 298 20.47 -5.45 -0.73
CA CYS A 298 21.61 -4.61 -1.08
C CYS A 298 21.17 -3.22 -1.57
N ARG A 299 21.98 -2.20 -1.27
CA ARG A 299 21.79 -0.79 -1.70
C ARG A 299 22.83 -0.34 -2.73
N HIS A 300 23.76 -1.21 -3.12
CA HIS A 300 24.76 -0.88 -4.11
C HIS A 300 24.11 -0.65 -5.47
N THR A 301 24.61 0.35 -6.17
CA THR A 301 24.45 0.56 -7.60
C THR A 301 25.81 0.38 -8.29
N LEU A 302 25.77 0.28 -9.62
CA LEU A 302 26.93 0.31 -10.52
C LEU A 302 26.88 1.61 -11.31
N THR A 303 28.05 2.19 -11.57
CA THR A 303 28.22 3.37 -12.42
C THR A 303 29.30 3.08 -13.44
N ALA A 304 29.20 3.59 -14.67
CA ALA A 304 30.25 3.42 -15.68
C ALA A 304 31.61 3.90 -15.16
N TRP A 305 32.64 3.11 -15.40
CA TRP A 305 34.03 3.53 -15.23
C TRP A 305 34.65 3.75 -16.61
N VAL A 306 35.28 4.91 -16.81
CA VAL A 306 36.06 5.20 -18.01
C VAL A 306 37.43 5.69 -17.58
N GLU A 307 38.45 4.89 -17.88
CA GLU A 307 39.83 5.19 -17.55
C GLU A 307 40.24 6.58 -18.09
N GLY A 308 40.83 7.42 -17.23
CA GLY A 308 41.23 8.78 -17.57
C GLY A 308 40.12 9.83 -17.57
N SER A 309 38.83 9.45 -17.45
CA SER A 309 37.70 10.40 -17.29
C SER A 309 37.02 10.27 -15.93
N SER A 310 36.93 9.06 -15.39
CA SER A 310 36.36 8.81 -14.06
C SER A 310 37.34 9.14 -12.94
N THR A 311 36.82 9.58 -11.79
CA THR A 311 37.60 9.82 -10.58
C THR A 311 37.22 8.81 -9.50
N MET A 312 38.20 8.11 -8.94
CA MET A 312 37.97 7.17 -7.84
C MET A 312 37.58 7.95 -6.58
N PRO A 313 36.47 7.60 -5.90
CA PRO A 313 36.10 8.28 -4.68
C PRO A 313 37.02 7.88 -3.51
N ALA A 314 37.19 8.77 -2.54
CA ALA A 314 37.95 8.46 -1.33
C ALA A 314 37.27 7.32 -0.55
N PRO A 315 38.00 6.28 -0.09
CA PRO A 315 37.40 5.18 0.66
C PRO A 315 36.74 5.64 1.95
N LEU A 316 35.56 5.09 2.26
CA LEU A 316 34.92 5.28 3.56
C LEU A 316 35.64 4.49 4.65
N ASP A 317 35.59 5.00 5.89
CA ASP A 317 36.09 4.30 7.08
C ASP A 317 35.28 3.03 7.35
N ALA A 318 35.93 1.87 7.17
CA ALA A 318 35.31 0.56 7.29
C ALA A 318 34.74 0.28 8.69
N GLU A 319 35.38 0.77 9.76
CA GLU A 319 34.90 0.52 11.12
C GLU A 319 33.66 1.35 11.42
N ARG A 320 33.65 2.62 11.02
CA ARG A 320 32.45 3.48 11.09
C ARG A 320 31.29 2.93 10.26
N VAL A 321 31.58 2.33 9.10
CA VAL A 321 30.56 1.68 8.27
C VAL A 321 29.93 0.48 8.99
N LYS A 322 30.75 -0.38 9.60
CA LYS A 322 30.27 -1.54 10.39
C LYS A 322 29.47 -1.10 11.61
N GLU A 323 29.90 -0.05 12.31
CA GLU A 323 29.16 0.53 13.45
C GLU A 323 27.77 1.00 13.02
N THR A 324 27.70 1.80 11.97
CA THR A 324 26.43 2.32 11.43
C THR A 324 25.51 1.17 10.98
N ALA A 325 26.05 0.12 10.36
CA ALA A 325 25.29 -1.08 9.99
C ALA A 325 24.69 -1.80 11.22
N LYS A 326 25.43 -1.91 12.33
CA LYS A 326 24.92 -2.48 13.59
C LYS A 326 23.79 -1.63 14.18
N LEU A 327 23.91 -0.31 14.09
CA LEU A 327 22.87 0.62 14.54
C LEU A 327 21.59 0.51 13.71
N GLU A 328 21.70 0.42 12.38
CA GLU A 328 20.57 0.16 11.50
C GLU A 328 19.92 -1.21 11.79
N GLN A 329 20.70 -2.26 12.04
CA GLN A 329 20.16 -3.56 12.42
C GLN A 329 19.35 -3.50 13.72
N LYS A 330 19.83 -2.76 14.73
CA LYS A 330 19.07 -2.53 15.97
C LYS A 330 17.78 -1.76 15.69
N GLN A 331 17.83 -0.73 14.84
CA GLN A 331 16.64 -0.02 14.39
C GLN A 331 15.62 -0.98 13.75
N ARG A 332 16.05 -1.88 12.84
CA ARG A 332 15.14 -2.87 12.22
C ARG A 332 14.54 -3.86 13.21
N ARG A 333 15.28 -4.24 14.27
CA ARG A 333 14.71 -5.08 15.35
C ARG A 333 13.59 -4.36 16.10
N LEU A 334 13.75 -3.07 16.37
CA LEU A 334 12.73 -2.25 17.03
C LEU A 334 11.50 -2.03 16.14
N GLU A 335 11.69 -1.76 14.86
CA GLU A 335 10.59 -1.65 13.88
C GLU A 335 9.81 -2.98 13.76
N ASN A 336 10.50 -4.11 13.71
CA ASN A 336 9.85 -5.43 13.72
C ASN A 336 9.10 -5.71 15.04
N LYS A 337 9.64 -5.26 16.19
CA LYS A 337 8.95 -5.31 17.49
C LYS A 337 7.65 -4.50 17.45
N ILE A 338 7.66 -3.31 16.85
CA ILE A 338 6.46 -2.48 16.65
C ILE A 338 5.44 -3.20 15.76
N LYS A 339 5.86 -3.72 14.60
CA LYS A 339 4.98 -4.48 13.68
C LYS A 339 4.33 -5.68 14.37
N ARG A 340 5.10 -6.44 15.16
CA ARG A 340 4.60 -7.57 15.97
C ARG A 340 3.47 -7.13 16.91
N TRP A 341 3.66 -6.07 17.69
CA TRP A 341 2.63 -5.60 18.62
C TRP A 341 1.39 -5.05 17.92
N LYS A 342 1.58 -4.38 16.77
CA LYS A 342 0.46 -3.92 15.94
C LYS A 342 -0.38 -5.08 15.39
N ARG A 343 0.23 -6.15 14.90
CA ARG A 343 -0.49 -7.37 14.46
C ARG A 343 -1.25 -8.05 15.59
N LEU A 344 -0.61 -8.19 16.76
CA LEU A 344 -1.27 -8.72 17.95
C LEU A 344 -2.47 -7.88 18.39
N ALA A 345 -2.35 -6.55 18.36
CA ALA A 345 -3.45 -5.64 18.67
C ALA A 345 -4.59 -5.71 17.65
N ALA A 346 -4.29 -6.02 16.40
CA ALA A 346 -5.27 -6.11 15.31
C ALA A 346 -6.00 -7.46 15.26
N GLY A 347 -5.31 -8.56 15.55
CA GLY A 347 -5.88 -9.91 15.51
C GLY A 347 -6.54 -10.37 16.80
N SER A 348 -6.24 -9.74 17.95
CA SER A 348 -6.85 -10.07 19.24
C SER A 348 -8.26 -9.49 19.35
N LYS A 349 -9.17 -10.26 19.97
CA LYS A 349 -10.56 -9.83 20.23
C LYS A 349 -10.83 -9.53 21.69
N ASP A 350 -10.01 -10.02 22.62
CA ASP A 350 -10.12 -9.68 24.03
C ASP A 350 -9.76 -8.19 24.25
N PRO A 351 -10.70 -7.36 24.76
CA PRO A 351 -10.46 -5.95 25.01
C PRO A 351 -9.25 -5.67 25.92
N VAL A 352 -8.96 -6.58 26.87
CA VAL A 352 -7.81 -6.48 27.78
C VAL A 352 -6.51 -6.63 26.99
N ASN A 353 -6.42 -7.68 26.17
CA ASN A 353 -5.25 -7.94 25.32
C ASN A 353 -5.03 -6.81 24.31
N VAL A 354 -6.09 -6.33 23.65
CA VAL A 354 -6.02 -5.21 22.71
C VAL A 354 -5.47 -3.95 23.39
N LYS A 355 -5.94 -3.62 24.60
CA LYS A 355 -5.43 -2.47 25.37
C LYS A 355 -3.95 -2.65 25.73
N GLN A 356 -3.56 -3.83 26.20
CA GLN A 356 -2.17 -4.15 26.55
C GLN A 356 -1.23 -4.06 25.33
N TYR A 357 -1.61 -4.64 24.19
CA TYR A 357 -0.80 -4.60 22.98
C TYR A 357 -0.65 -3.18 22.43
N LYS A 358 -1.70 -2.36 22.47
CA LYS A 358 -1.61 -0.93 22.13
C LYS A 358 -0.66 -0.16 23.04
N ALA A 359 -0.59 -0.48 24.33
CA ALA A 359 0.39 0.11 25.23
C ALA A 359 1.84 -0.29 24.84
N LYS A 360 2.07 -1.57 24.54
CA LYS A 360 3.37 -2.09 24.08
C LYS A 360 3.82 -1.50 22.74
N VAL A 361 2.88 -1.16 21.84
CA VAL A 361 3.19 -0.40 20.62
C VAL A 361 3.80 0.95 20.98
N LYS A 362 3.17 1.70 21.91
CA LYS A 362 3.65 3.03 22.33
C LYS A 362 5.04 2.95 22.99
N GLU A 363 5.26 1.94 23.82
CA GLU A 363 6.55 1.67 24.46
C GLU A 363 7.65 1.38 23.42
N ALA A 364 7.41 0.45 22.50
CA ALA A 364 8.38 0.13 21.45
C ALA A 364 8.65 1.32 20.50
N GLN A 365 7.65 2.17 20.25
CA GLN A 365 7.83 3.42 19.52
C GLN A 365 8.64 4.46 20.29
N ALA A 366 8.55 4.49 21.62
CA ALA A 366 9.40 5.33 22.45
C ALA A 366 10.86 4.85 22.41
N GLU A 367 11.11 3.55 22.57
CA GLU A 367 12.45 2.95 22.44
C GLU A 367 13.09 3.25 21.07
N LEU A 368 12.31 3.16 19.98
CA LEU A 368 12.78 3.49 18.64
C LEU A 368 13.16 4.97 18.51
N ARG A 369 12.35 5.88 19.05
CA ARG A 369 12.66 7.32 19.06
C ARG A 369 13.92 7.63 19.83
N GLU A 370 14.11 7.01 20.99
CA GLU A 370 15.31 7.17 21.82
C GLU A 370 16.56 6.65 21.10
N HIS A 371 16.48 5.44 20.50
CA HIS A 371 17.59 4.87 19.74
C HIS A 371 18.01 5.74 18.55
N ILE A 372 17.05 6.36 17.85
CA ILE A 372 17.33 7.28 16.74
C ILE A 372 17.91 8.61 17.26
N ALA A 373 17.33 9.16 18.34
CA ALA A 373 17.81 10.41 18.94
C ALA A 373 19.23 10.31 19.48
N ALA A 374 19.64 9.12 19.95
CA ALA A 374 20.99 8.85 20.41
C ALA A 374 22.05 8.83 19.29
N HIS A 375 21.66 8.71 18.01
CA HIS A 375 22.58 8.58 16.87
C HIS A 375 22.22 9.55 15.73
N PRO A 376 22.21 10.87 15.98
CA PRO A 376 21.82 11.87 14.98
C PRO A 376 22.78 11.84 13.78
N GLY A 377 22.23 11.98 12.58
CA GLY A 377 23.00 11.97 11.32
C GLY A 377 23.45 10.58 10.84
N GLN A 378 23.33 9.54 11.67
CA GLN A 378 23.57 8.14 11.26
C GLN A 378 22.27 7.37 11.05
N LEU A 379 21.25 7.64 11.86
CA LEU A 379 19.95 7.00 11.78
C LEU A 379 18.86 7.99 11.39
N ARG A 380 17.87 7.50 10.64
CA ARG A 380 16.65 8.23 10.29
C ARG A 380 15.44 7.37 10.54
N ARG A 381 14.40 7.99 11.12
CA ARG A 381 13.11 7.34 11.28
C ARG A 381 12.40 7.21 9.95
N ASP A 382 11.99 5.99 9.62
CA ASP A 382 11.14 5.70 8.47
C ASP A 382 9.80 5.16 8.97
N TYR A 383 8.77 6.01 8.93
CA TYR A 383 7.43 5.64 9.38
C TYR A 383 6.83 4.50 8.54
N TRP A 384 7.22 4.38 7.27
CA TRP A 384 6.78 3.29 6.40
C TRP A 384 7.22 1.93 6.97
N LYS A 385 8.42 1.86 7.55
CA LYS A 385 8.96 0.65 8.18
C LYS A 385 8.31 0.31 9.51
N GLU A 386 7.48 1.19 10.08
CA GLU A 386 6.62 0.90 11.23
C GLU A 386 5.17 0.60 10.82
N LYS A 387 4.77 0.86 9.57
CA LYS A 387 3.41 0.61 9.11
C LYS A 387 3.11 -0.89 9.20
N THR A 388 2.02 -1.19 9.88
CA THR A 388 1.13 -2.30 9.50
C THR A 388 -0.02 -1.58 8.83
N HIS A 389 -0.51 -2.03 7.68
CA HIS A 389 -1.56 -1.34 6.88
C HIS A 389 -2.93 -1.25 7.57
N GLY A 390 -2.98 -1.31 8.91
CA GLY A 390 -4.15 -1.73 9.66
C GLY A 390 -4.58 -3.12 9.21
N VAL A 391 -5.60 -3.68 9.84
CA VAL A 391 -6.55 -4.40 8.98
C VAL A 391 -7.13 -3.28 8.13
N PRO A 392 -6.92 -3.23 6.80
CA PRO A 392 -7.74 -2.32 5.98
C PRO A 392 -9.16 -2.69 6.37
N ALA A 393 -9.96 -1.78 6.95
CA ALA A 393 -11.29 -2.18 7.38
C ALA A 393 -12.10 -2.39 6.12
N LEU A 394 -12.05 -3.63 5.63
CA LEU A 394 -12.66 -4.10 4.40
C LEU A 394 -12.76 -2.98 3.36
N GLU A 395 -11.63 -2.36 3.02
CA GLU A 395 -11.57 -1.55 1.82
C GLU A 395 -11.74 -2.51 0.64
N ASN A 396 -12.68 -2.15 -0.21
CA ASN A 396 -13.16 -2.83 -1.42
C ASN A 396 -14.35 -3.78 -1.17
N LEU A 397 -15.49 -3.23 -0.74
CA LEU A 397 -16.74 -3.64 -1.34
C LEU A 397 -16.78 -3.06 -2.76
N PRO A 398 -16.81 -3.87 -3.85
CA PRO A 398 -17.05 -3.33 -5.18
C PRO A 398 -18.44 -2.71 -5.18
N VAL A 399 -18.57 -1.43 -5.56
CA VAL A 399 -19.86 -0.73 -5.52
C VAL A 399 -20.76 -1.16 -6.68
N GLU A 400 -20.24 -1.28 -7.90
CA GLU A 400 -21.09 -1.64 -9.04
C GLU A 400 -21.53 -3.10 -8.98
N GLY A 401 -22.85 -3.29 -8.93
CA GLY A 401 -23.48 -4.59 -9.03
C GLY A 401 -23.53 -5.37 -7.72
N THR A 402 -22.76 -5.05 -6.68
CA THR A 402 -22.72 -5.90 -5.46
C THR A 402 -23.95 -5.71 -4.59
N ILE A 403 -24.47 -4.48 -4.48
CA ILE A 403 -25.72 -4.20 -3.75
C ILE A 403 -26.90 -4.75 -4.55
N GLU A 404 -26.91 -4.63 -5.87
CA GLU A 404 -27.94 -5.20 -6.74
C GLU A 404 -27.92 -6.74 -6.69
N LYS A 405 -26.74 -7.37 -6.71
CA LYS A 405 -26.57 -8.82 -6.55
C LYS A 405 -27.04 -9.30 -5.18
N TYR A 406 -26.80 -8.54 -4.11
CA TYR A 406 -27.34 -8.86 -2.79
C TYR A 406 -28.87 -8.74 -2.76
N LYS A 407 -29.42 -7.62 -3.26
CA LYS A 407 -30.87 -7.42 -3.38
C LYS A 407 -31.53 -8.47 -4.28
N ALA A 408 -30.82 -9.00 -5.28
CA ALA A 408 -31.25 -10.09 -6.16
C ALA A 408 -31.06 -11.49 -5.55
N GLY A 409 -30.48 -11.61 -4.35
CA GLY A 409 -30.23 -12.88 -3.66
C GLY A 409 -29.07 -13.71 -4.21
N GLU A 410 -28.24 -13.13 -5.09
CA GLU A 410 -27.08 -13.81 -5.70
C GLU A 410 -25.89 -13.94 -4.74
N ILE A 411 -25.88 -13.14 -3.65
CA ILE A 411 -24.92 -13.27 -2.55
C ILE A 411 -25.66 -13.38 -1.22
N GLY A 412 -25.26 -14.34 -0.38
CA GLY A 412 -26.03 -14.77 0.80
C GLY A 412 -25.93 -13.90 2.06
N GLU A 413 -25.05 -12.90 2.10
CA GLU A 413 -24.88 -11.97 3.22
C GLU A 413 -24.58 -10.56 2.70
N SER A 414 -25.06 -9.53 3.42
CA SER A 414 -24.87 -8.13 3.00
C SER A 414 -23.38 -7.77 3.02
N PRO A 415 -22.88 -7.06 2.01
CA PRO A 415 -21.53 -6.49 1.99
C PRO A 415 -21.17 -5.72 3.27
N PHE A 416 -22.13 -5.00 3.85
CA PHE A 416 -21.94 -4.17 5.05
C PHE A 416 -21.85 -5.00 6.34
N GLU A 417 -22.52 -6.15 6.38
CA GLU A 417 -22.47 -7.11 7.50
C GLU A 417 -21.04 -7.65 7.70
N ARG A 418 -20.35 -7.94 6.58
CA ARG A 418 -18.96 -8.44 6.59
C ARG A 418 -17.99 -7.49 7.28
N VAL A 419 -18.32 -6.20 7.27
CA VAL A 419 -17.50 -5.12 7.83
C VAL A 419 -17.99 -4.63 9.19
N GLY A 420 -18.96 -5.34 9.78
CA GLY A 420 -19.47 -5.07 11.13
C GLY A 420 -20.43 -3.90 11.21
N LEU A 421 -21.05 -3.54 10.09
CA LEU A 421 -22.14 -2.56 10.02
C LEU A 421 -23.48 -3.29 10.05
N ASP A 422 -24.47 -2.64 10.63
CA ASP A 422 -25.87 -3.01 10.50
C ASP A 422 -26.30 -2.80 9.04
N PRO A 423 -26.69 -3.86 8.31
CA PRO A 423 -27.03 -3.74 6.89
C PRO A 423 -28.18 -2.78 6.63
N GLN A 424 -29.21 -2.82 7.48
CA GLN A 424 -30.37 -1.95 7.32
C GLN A 424 -29.97 -0.48 7.45
N ALA A 425 -29.10 -0.16 8.41
CA ALA A 425 -28.61 1.19 8.59
C ALA A 425 -27.77 1.65 7.39
N ALA A 426 -26.77 0.85 7.00
CA ALA A 426 -25.85 1.20 5.93
C ALA A 426 -26.56 1.30 4.56
N GLU A 427 -27.43 0.33 4.23
CA GLU A 427 -28.16 0.30 2.95
C GLU A 427 -29.13 1.46 2.80
N LYS A 428 -29.84 1.83 3.87
CA LYS A 428 -30.70 3.03 3.84
C LYS A 428 -29.90 4.31 3.64
N THR A 429 -28.73 4.42 4.28
CA THR A 429 -27.87 5.59 4.07
C THR A 429 -27.31 5.65 2.65
N VAL A 430 -26.86 4.53 2.09
CA VAL A 430 -26.42 4.48 0.69
C VAL A 430 -27.57 4.82 -0.26
N GLN A 431 -28.78 4.33 0.02
CA GLN A 431 -29.95 4.64 -0.82
C GLN A 431 -30.26 6.13 -0.86
N GLU A 432 -30.18 6.84 0.28
CA GLU A 432 -30.37 8.29 0.30
C GLU A 432 -29.27 9.05 -0.43
N MET A 433 -28.03 8.55 -0.39
CA MET A 433 -26.93 9.10 -1.19
C MET A 433 -27.18 8.91 -2.69
N GLU A 434 -27.64 7.73 -3.11
CA GLU A 434 -28.02 7.46 -4.50
C GLU A 434 -29.13 8.40 -4.97
N ASN A 435 -30.15 8.63 -4.14
CA ASN A 435 -31.23 9.57 -4.43
C ASN A 435 -30.69 11.00 -4.60
N ALA A 436 -29.75 11.42 -3.75
CA ALA A 436 -29.13 12.74 -3.84
C ALA A 436 -28.23 12.90 -5.09
N LEU A 437 -27.66 11.81 -5.63
CA LEU A 437 -26.85 11.84 -6.85
C LEU A 437 -27.66 12.19 -8.11
N ASP A 438 -28.99 12.03 -8.10
CA ASP A 438 -29.84 12.47 -9.21
C ASP A 438 -29.76 13.99 -9.43
N GLU A 439 -29.46 14.74 -8.38
CA GLU A 439 -29.25 16.19 -8.45
C GLU A 439 -27.83 16.59 -8.88
N PHE A 440 -26.90 15.63 -8.89
CA PHE A 440 -25.49 15.79 -9.21
C PHE A 440 -25.00 14.65 -10.15
N PRO A 441 -25.58 14.49 -11.35
CA PRO A 441 -25.26 13.38 -12.24
C PRO A 441 -23.77 13.31 -12.61
N GLN A 442 -23.05 14.43 -12.59
CA GLN A 442 -21.61 14.53 -12.81
C GLN A 442 -20.74 13.82 -11.76
N LEU A 443 -21.30 13.49 -10.59
CA LEU A 443 -20.60 12.76 -9.53
C LEU A 443 -20.75 11.24 -9.68
N ARG A 444 -21.61 10.77 -10.60
CA ARG A 444 -21.77 9.33 -10.86
C ARG A 444 -20.44 8.74 -11.35
N GLY A 445 -20.06 7.60 -10.77
CA GLY A 445 -18.79 6.92 -11.06
C GLY A 445 -17.57 7.42 -10.27
N GLN A 446 -17.70 8.47 -9.45
CA GLN A 446 -16.59 8.94 -8.60
C GLN A 446 -16.45 8.14 -7.31
N ILE A 447 -17.57 7.64 -6.76
CA ILE A 447 -17.55 6.78 -5.58
C ILE A 447 -17.18 5.37 -6.04
N ARG A 448 -15.93 4.95 -5.79
CA ARG A 448 -15.44 3.62 -6.19
C ARG A 448 -15.70 2.53 -5.17
N GLY A 449 -16.01 2.89 -3.93
CA GLY A 449 -15.98 1.99 -2.79
C GLY A 449 -16.69 2.51 -1.55
N PHE A 450 -17.12 1.58 -0.70
CA PHE A 450 -17.41 1.86 0.71
C PHE A 450 -16.41 1.12 1.61
N GLY A 451 -16.04 1.75 2.72
CA GLY A 451 -15.18 1.19 3.77
C GLY A 451 -15.79 1.37 5.17
N ALA A 452 -15.15 0.85 6.22
CA ALA A 452 -15.67 0.95 7.59
C ALA A 452 -14.57 1.10 8.67
N ASP A 453 -13.66 2.06 8.49
CA ASP A 453 -12.43 2.14 9.27
C ASP A 453 -12.26 3.44 10.08
N ILE A 454 -13.24 4.33 10.06
CA ILE A 454 -13.14 5.61 10.77
C ILE A 454 -13.60 5.50 12.23
N SER A 455 -13.16 6.43 13.07
CA SER A 455 -13.45 6.41 14.51
C SER A 455 -14.13 7.68 15.05
N ARG A 456 -14.27 8.69 14.19
CA ARG A 456 -14.92 9.98 14.44
C ARG A 456 -15.97 10.23 13.36
N GLY A 457 -16.95 11.10 13.64
CA GLY A 457 -18.05 11.37 12.71
C GLY A 457 -18.97 10.16 12.47
N TYR A 458 -19.90 10.31 11.54
CA TYR A 458 -20.74 9.23 11.03
C TYR A 458 -20.07 8.53 9.86
N MET A 459 -19.57 9.32 8.92
CA MET A 459 -18.92 8.88 7.70
C MET A 459 -17.71 9.79 7.42
N ALA A 460 -16.87 9.40 6.46
CA ALA A 460 -15.82 10.25 5.93
C ALA A 460 -15.46 9.83 4.51
N THR A 461 -15.29 10.83 3.64
CA THR A 461 -14.81 10.65 2.27
C THR A 461 -13.29 10.60 2.25
N ARG A 462 -12.72 9.56 1.63
CA ARG A 462 -11.29 9.44 1.37
C ARG A 462 -11.03 9.38 -0.12
N PRO A 463 -10.44 10.43 -0.71
CA PRO A 463 -10.09 10.41 -2.11
C PRO A 463 -8.83 9.58 -2.37
N ASP A 464 -8.69 9.11 -3.61
CA ASP A 464 -7.42 8.63 -4.16
C ASP A 464 -6.43 9.82 -4.31
N ASP A 465 -5.14 9.54 -4.51
CA ASP A 465 -4.09 10.58 -4.55
C ASP A 465 -4.38 11.66 -5.61
N ASP A 466 -5.00 11.29 -6.74
CA ASP A 466 -5.38 12.19 -7.84
C ASP A 466 -6.76 12.85 -7.69
N LEU A 467 -7.48 12.56 -6.60
CA LEU A 467 -8.84 13.00 -6.31
C LEU A 467 -9.88 12.66 -7.40
N GLU A 468 -9.57 11.77 -8.36
CA GLU A 468 -10.51 11.40 -9.43
C GLU A 468 -11.63 10.48 -8.91
N ARG A 469 -11.30 9.66 -7.92
CA ARG A 469 -12.21 8.72 -7.27
C ARG A 469 -12.10 8.81 -5.75
N VAL A 470 -13.17 8.39 -5.08
CA VAL A 470 -13.26 8.42 -3.62
C VAL A 470 -13.84 7.12 -3.06
N VAL A 471 -13.43 6.79 -1.84
CA VAL A 471 -14.04 5.76 -1.01
C VAL A 471 -14.75 6.43 0.15
N ILE A 472 -15.97 6.00 0.46
CA ILE A 472 -16.75 6.55 1.56
C ILE A 472 -16.73 5.57 2.73
N HIS A 473 -16.24 6.04 3.87
CA HIS A 473 -15.99 5.20 5.03
C HIS A 473 -17.05 5.41 6.11
N PHE A 474 -17.73 4.35 6.52
CA PHE A 474 -18.63 4.35 7.65
C PHE A 474 -17.89 4.26 8.98
N ASN A 475 -18.45 4.87 10.02
CA ASN A 475 -18.00 4.65 11.38
C ASN A 475 -18.64 3.36 11.95
N PRO A 476 -17.91 2.26 12.10
CA PRO A 476 -18.47 0.99 12.57
C PRO A 476 -19.06 1.11 13.99
N ARG A 477 -18.59 2.04 14.82
CA ARG A 477 -19.17 2.22 16.17
C ARG A 477 -20.55 2.88 16.17
N ARG A 478 -20.82 3.68 15.14
CA ARG A 478 -22.11 4.37 14.95
C ARG A 478 -23.07 3.47 14.19
N TYR A 479 -22.59 2.83 13.13
CA TYR A 479 -23.38 2.05 12.20
C TYR A 479 -23.48 0.55 12.54
N SER A 480 -22.89 0.05 13.64
CA SER A 480 -23.06 -1.36 14.05
C SER A 480 -24.46 -1.70 14.62
N ASP A 481 -25.29 -0.70 14.89
CA ASP A 481 -26.56 -0.84 15.60
C ASP A 481 -27.49 0.32 15.17
N ALA A 482 -28.51 0.01 14.37
CA ALA A 482 -29.42 1.00 13.81
C ALA A 482 -30.15 1.83 14.88
N GLU A 483 -30.52 1.24 16.02
CA GLU A 483 -31.21 1.93 17.10
C GLU A 483 -30.29 2.89 17.85
N ARG A 484 -29.01 2.53 17.98
CA ARG A 484 -27.99 3.43 18.52
C ARG A 484 -27.71 4.59 17.59
N LEU A 485 -27.60 4.33 16.28
CA LEU A 485 -27.44 5.36 15.25
C LEU A 485 -28.58 6.38 15.34
N LYS A 486 -29.84 5.91 15.33
CA LYS A 486 -31.04 6.75 15.49
C LYS A 486 -31.00 7.62 16.74
N ARG A 487 -30.76 7.02 17.91
CA ARG A 487 -30.68 7.77 19.19
C ARG A 487 -29.57 8.81 19.18
N GLN A 488 -28.47 8.50 18.53
CA GLN A 488 -27.35 9.42 18.48
C GLN A 488 -27.61 10.59 17.54
N TYR A 489 -28.11 10.31 16.34
CA TYR A 489 -28.47 11.34 15.38
C TYR A 489 -29.54 12.28 15.92
N ALA A 490 -30.53 11.74 16.66
CA ALA A 490 -31.53 12.53 17.35
C ALA A 490 -30.94 13.50 18.39
N ARG A 491 -29.83 13.14 19.07
CA ARG A 491 -29.13 14.05 19.98
C ARG A 491 -28.37 15.13 19.22
N ASP A 492 -27.78 14.79 18.09
CA ASP A 492 -27.08 15.77 17.25
C ASP A 492 -28.07 16.79 16.66
N LEU A 493 -29.28 16.37 16.29
CA LEU A 493 -30.39 17.25 15.93
C LEU A 493 -30.79 18.17 17.10
N GLN A 494 -30.97 17.63 18.31
CA GLN A 494 -31.31 18.44 19.50
C GLN A 494 -30.24 19.48 19.83
N ALA A 495 -28.97 19.15 19.59
CA ALA A 495 -27.84 20.05 19.80
C ALA A 495 -27.61 21.03 18.63
N HIS A 496 -28.43 20.94 17.56
CA HIS A 496 -28.21 21.64 16.30
C HIS A 496 -26.79 21.42 15.73
N TYR A 497 -26.23 20.23 15.99
CA TYR A 497 -24.92 19.83 15.49
C TYR A 497 -24.96 19.51 14.00
N THR A 498 -26.09 19.03 13.50
CA THR A 498 -26.39 18.78 12.07
C THR A 498 -27.64 19.61 11.68
N PRO A 499 -28.01 19.78 10.39
CA PRO A 499 -29.09 20.68 10.02
C PRO A 499 -30.43 20.18 10.54
N GLN A 500 -31.33 21.08 10.90
CA GLN A 500 -32.65 20.69 11.40
C GLN A 500 -33.47 20.03 10.29
N GLY A 501 -34.35 19.09 10.64
CA GLY A 501 -35.23 18.43 9.68
C GLY A 501 -34.61 17.26 8.90
N THR A 502 -33.33 16.97 9.10
CA THR A 502 -32.65 15.80 8.51
C THR A 502 -32.94 14.52 9.28
N THR A 503 -32.72 13.37 8.63
CA THR A 503 -32.79 12.06 9.28
C THR A 503 -31.46 11.32 9.26
N TRP A 504 -31.34 10.29 10.08
CA TRP A 504 -30.12 9.48 10.17
C TRP A 504 -29.86 8.70 8.86
N GLU A 505 -30.92 8.34 8.12
CA GLU A 505 -30.79 7.74 6.80
C GLU A 505 -30.04 8.70 5.87
N GLN A 506 -30.35 9.99 5.91
CA GLN A 506 -29.77 11.00 5.03
C GLN A 506 -28.35 11.41 5.42
N ALA A 507 -27.81 10.94 6.55
CA ALA A 507 -26.52 11.39 7.07
C ALA A 507 -25.36 11.27 6.06
N GLY A 508 -25.40 10.27 5.17
CA GLY A 508 -24.38 10.06 4.13
C GLY A 508 -24.41 11.08 2.99
N VAL A 509 -25.51 11.82 2.80
CA VAL A 509 -25.63 12.86 1.76
C VAL A 509 -24.61 13.99 1.97
N HIS A 510 -24.22 14.24 3.23
CA HIS A 510 -23.11 15.12 3.58
C HIS A 510 -21.83 14.82 2.80
N GLU A 511 -21.49 13.54 2.66
CA GLU A 511 -20.27 13.08 2.00
C GLU A 511 -20.22 13.46 0.52
N LEU A 512 -21.39 13.65 -0.13
CA LEU A 512 -21.44 14.10 -1.52
C LEU A 512 -20.89 15.52 -1.71
N GLY A 513 -20.92 16.35 -0.67
CA GLY A 513 -20.23 17.64 -0.68
C GLY A 513 -18.70 17.47 -0.83
N HIS A 514 -18.11 16.50 -0.12
CA HIS A 514 -16.70 16.18 -0.23
C HIS A 514 -16.36 15.50 -1.57
N VAL A 515 -17.24 14.64 -2.09
CA VAL A 515 -17.09 14.05 -3.43
C VAL A 515 -17.07 15.15 -4.49
N ALA A 516 -17.99 16.12 -4.42
CA ALA A 516 -18.01 17.26 -5.31
C ALA A 516 -16.72 18.09 -5.24
N LEU A 517 -16.21 18.34 -4.03
CA LEU A 517 -14.94 19.06 -3.86
C LEU A 517 -13.76 18.30 -4.46
N ALA A 518 -13.66 16.99 -4.25
CA ALA A 518 -12.60 16.16 -4.86
C ALA A 518 -12.61 16.28 -6.39
N ARG A 519 -13.80 16.22 -7.01
CA ARG A 519 -13.96 16.41 -8.45
C ARG A 519 -13.56 17.79 -8.95
N ILE A 520 -13.95 18.84 -8.23
CA ILE A 520 -13.61 20.21 -8.60
C ILE A 520 -12.09 20.39 -8.55
N ILE A 521 -11.45 19.91 -7.48
CA ILE A 521 -10.01 20.07 -7.25
C ILE A 521 -9.20 19.27 -8.30
N SER A 522 -9.58 18.02 -8.60
CA SER A 522 -8.89 17.21 -9.62
C SER A 522 -8.93 17.85 -11.01
N ARG A 523 -9.98 18.61 -11.35
CA ARG A 523 -10.07 19.34 -12.63
C ARG A 523 -9.36 20.70 -12.62
N ARG A 524 -9.21 21.31 -11.43
CA ARG A 524 -8.68 22.66 -11.27
C ARG A 524 -7.16 22.71 -11.32
N TYR A 525 -6.48 21.68 -10.81
CA TYR A 525 -5.03 21.64 -10.67
C TYR A 525 -4.41 20.55 -11.55
N ALA A 526 -3.17 20.79 -11.99
CA ALA A 526 -2.45 19.84 -12.85
C ALA A 526 -1.52 18.92 -12.05
N THR A 527 -1.14 19.30 -10.83
CA THR A 527 -0.18 18.55 -10.01
C THR A 527 -0.81 18.06 -8.70
N LEU A 528 -0.38 16.87 -8.25
CA LEU A 528 -0.85 16.27 -7.00
C LEU A 528 -0.58 17.17 -5.78
N ALA A 529 0.54 17.91 -5.78
CA ALA A 529 0.90 18.80 -4.68
C ALA A 529 -0.08 19.98 -4.54
N GLU A 530 -0.55 20.55 -5.66
CA GLU A 530 -1.55 21.62 -5.65
C GLU A 530 -2.93 21.09 -5.24
N MET A 531 -3.29 19.90 -5.71
CA MET A 531 -4.53 19.21 -5.30
C MET A 531 -4.53 18.95 -3.77
N GLU A 532 -3.42 18.46 -3.24
CA GLU A 532 -3.23 18.22 -1.80
C GLU A 532 -3.27 19.53 -0.99
N ASP A 533 -2.69 20.64 -1.48
CA ASP A 533 -2.74 21.94 -0.81
C ASP A 533 -4.17 22.49 -0.75
N ASP A 534 -4.95 22.40 -1.84
CA ASP A 534 -6.36 22.81 -1.83
C ASP A 534 -7.18 21.95 -0.86
N TRP A 535 -7.11 20.61 -1.00
CA TRP A 535 -7.87 19.67 -0.18
C TRP A 535 -7.62 19.88 1.32
N ASN A 536 -6.36 20.06 1.73
CA ASN A 536 -6.01 20.21 3.14
C ASN A 536 -6.32 21.60 3.71
N ARG A 537 -6.45 22.63 2.87
CA ARG A 537 -6.62 24.03 3.32
C ARG A 537 -7.99 24.63 2.97
N ASP A 538 -8.86 23.84 2.34
CA ASP A 538 -10.20 24.20 1.91
C ASP A 538 -10.21 25.42 0.96
N ILE A 539 -9.29 25.48 -0.01
CA ILE A 539 -9.15 26.67 -0.87
C ILE A 539 -10.39 26.84 -1.77
N SER A 540 -10.75 25.79 -2.51
CA SER A 540 -11.93 25.79 -3.38
C SER A 540 -13.22 25.91 -2.59
N ALA A 541 -13.35 25.21 -1.45
CA ALA A 541 -14.54 25.29 -0.60
C ALA A 541 -14.79 26.72 -0.07
N ARG A 542 -13.74 27.43 0.37
CA ARG A 542 -13.86 28.85 0.79
C ARG A 542 -14.30 29.76 -0.35
N GLN A 543 -13.80 29.53 -1.57
CA GLN A 543 -14.17 30.33 -2.74
C GLN A 543 -15.65 30.13 -3.09
N ILE A 544 -16.13 28.88 -3.08
CA ILE A 544 -17.54 28.53 -3.33
C ILE A 544 -18.46 29.19 -2.29
N ILE A 545 -18.15 29.07 -0.99
CA ILE A 545 -18.96 29.67 0.08
C ILE A 545 -18.97 31.19 -0.01
N ARG A 546 -17.81 31.79 -0.28
CA ARG A 546 -17.70 33.24 -0.44
C ARG A 546 -18.55 33.72 -1.61
N GLN A 547 -18.45 33.06 -2.76
CA GLN A 547 -19.27 33.37 -3.92
C GLN A 547 -20.77 33.22 -3.61
N ALA A 548 -21.17 32.16 -2.91
CA ALA A 548 -22.57 31.96 -2.50
C ALA A 548 -23.06 33.08 -1.57
N TRP A 549 -22.23 33.50 -0.61
CA TRP A 549 -22.57 34.60 0.29
C TRP A 549 -22.69 35.95 -0.44
N GLU A 550 -21.79 36.22 -1.39
CA GLU A 550 -21.83 37.43 -2.23
C GLU A 550 -23.10 37.44 -3.12
N GLU A 551 -23.45 36.31 -3.73
CA GLU A 551 -24.65 36.17 -4.59
C GLU A 551 -25.98 36.23 -3.84
N LEU A 552 -25.97 36.01 -2.52
CA LEU A 552 -27.14 36.26 -1.66
C LEU A 552 -27.35 37.74 -1.32
N GLY A 553 -26.51 38.63 -1.85
CA GLY A 553 -26.56 40.08 -1.60
C GLY A 553 -25.71 40.54 -0.42
N GLY A 554 -24.90 39.65 0.16
CA GLY A 554 -24.17 39.93 1.40
C GLY A 554 -25.10 40.07 2.62
N GLY A 555 -24.57 39.85 3.82
CA GLY A 555 -25.37 39.83 5.05
C GLY A 555 -24.53 39.65 6.32
N PRO A 556 -25.00 38.90 7.34
CA PRO A 556 -24.16 38.56 8.50
C PRO A 556 -22.86 37.88 8.07
N LYS A 557 -21.84 37.90 8.93
CA LYS A 557 -20.49 37.38 8.57
C LYS A 557 -20.64 35.94 8.04
N ILE A 558 -19.82 35.54 7.05
CA ILE A 558 -19.87 34.18 6.46
C ILE A 558 -19.95 33.09 7.53
N LYS A 559 -19.19 33.23 8.63
CA LYS A 559 -19.20 32.31 9.77
C LYS A 559 -20.58 32.19 10.44
N GLU A 560 -21.31 33.29 10.57
CA GLU A 560 -22.66 33.32 11.14
C GLU A 560 -23.69 32.72 10.17
N ALA A 561 -23.57 33.02 8.87
CA ALA A 561 -24.43 32.44 7.84
C ALA A 561 -24.27 30.91 7.78
N VAL A 562 -23.03 30.41 7.73
CA VAL A 562 -22.73 28.97 7.74
C VAL A 562 -23.17 28.31 9.05
N LYS A 563 -22.98 28.97 10.20
CA LYS A 563 -23.43 28.45 11.50
C LYS A 563 -24.96 28.32 11.59
N ALA A 564 -25.72 29.05 10.78
CA ALA A 564 -27.17 28.90 10.70
C ALA A 564 -27.61 27.59 10.03
N ILE A 565 -26.73 26.93 9.28
CA ILE A 565 -26.94 25.58 8.75
C ILE A 565 -26.87 24.57 9.90
N SER A 566 -25.75 24.56 10.62
CA SER A 566 -25.52 23.76 11.83
C SER A 566 -24.23 24.19 12.55
N GLU A 567 -24.03 23.72 13.79
CA GLU A 567 -22.74 23.89 14.49
C GLU A 567 -21.59 23.17 13.77
N TYR A 568 -21.86 22.03 13.11
CA TYR A 568 -20.82 21.28 12.38
C TYR A 568 -20.40 21.96 11.09
N ALA A 569 -21.34 22.61 10.38
CA ALA A 569 -21.02 23.43 9.20
C ALA A 569 -19.99 24.52 9.53
N ALA A 570 -20.02 25.09 10.75
CA ALA A 570 -19.08 26.11 11.18
C ALA A 570 -17.66 25.59 11.51
N ALA A 571 -17.43 24.27 11.50
CA ALA A 571 -16.15 23.65 11.86
C ALA A 571 -15.08 23.86 10.79
N ALA A 572 -15.43 23.67 9.51
CA ALA A 572 -14.56 23.92 8.37
C ALA A 572 -15.37 24.25 7.10
N PRO A 573 -14.80 25.00 6.14
CA PRO A 573 -15.48 25.30 4.87
C PRO A 573 -15.92 24.05 4.09
N SER A 574 -15.14 22.97 4.06
CA SER A 574 -15.57 21.72 3.42
C SER A 574 -16.77 21.07 4.11
N GLU A 575 -16.83 21.10 5.44
CA GLU A 575 -17.98 20.62 6.22
C GLU A 575 -19.23 21.48 5.97
N ALA A 576 -19.06 22.79 5.77
CA ALA A 576 -20.16 23.69 5.39
C ALA A 576 -20.76 23.32 4.03
N ILE A 577 -19.95 22.88 3.07
CA ILE A 577 -20.44 22.39 1.78
C ILE A 577 -21.25 21.10 2.00
N GLY A 578 -20.71 20.12 2.74
CA GLY A 578 -21.40 18.86 3.03
C GLY A 578 -22.75 19.07 3.72
N GLU A 579 -22.77 19.88 4.77
CA GLU A 579 -23.97 20.19 5.55
C GLU A 579 -24.99 20.98 4.72
N ALA A 580 -24.55 21.87 3.82
CA ALA A 580 -25.44 22.58 2.90
C ALA A 580 -26.14 21.63 1.91
N ILE A 581 -25.43 20.62 1.39
CA ILE A 581 -26.02 19.62 0.48
C ILE A 581 -27.02 18.75 1.24
N LEU A 582 -26.67 18.33 2.45
CA LEU A 582 -27.57 17.59 3.34
C LEU A 582 -28.84 18.38 3.67
N ASP A 583 -28.70 19.66 4.06
CA ASP A 583 -29.83 20.55 4.37
C ASP A 583 -30.76 20.72 3.15
N CYS A 584 -30.18 20.95 1.96
CA CYS A 584 -30.97 21.06 0.73
C CYS A 584 -31.70 19.76 0.36
N HIS A 585 -31.07 18.60 0.55
CA HIS A 585 -31.69 17.29 0.28
C HIS A 585 -32.87 17.02 1.21
N ALA A 586 -32.70 17.30 2.51
CA ALA A 586 -33.72 17.04 3.50
C ALA A 586 -34.88 18.04 3.46
N ASN A 587 -34.58 19.34 3.27
CA ASN A 587 -35.55 20.42 3.47
C ASN A 587 -36.04 21.07 2.16
N GLY A 588 -35.41 20.79 1.02
CA GLY A 588 -35.79 21.38 -0.27
C GLY A 588 -35.83 22.92 -0.21
N GLU A 589 -36.96 23.52 -0.60
CA GLU A 589 -37.16 24.99 -0.55
C GLU A 589 -37.12 25.58 0.87
N LYS A 590 -37.27 24.75 1.91
CA LYS A 590 -37.20 25.18 3.32
C LYS A 590 -35.78 25.16 3.89
N ALA A 591 -34.79 24.69 3.13
CA ALA A 591 -33.39 24.71 3.53
C ALA A 591 -32.90 26.15 3.77
N GLN A 592 -31.82 26.32 4.52
CA GLN A 592 -31.28 27.65 4.79
C GLN A 592 -30.93 28.36 3.47
N PRO A 593 -31.18 29.68 3.34
CA PRO A 593 -30.88 30.43 2.11
C PRO A 593 -29.41 30.28 1.66
N ILE A 594 -28.49 30.23 2.62
CA ILE A 594 -27.06 29.99 2.35
C ILE A 594 -26.80 28.58 1.83
N SER A 595 -27.50 27.55 2.32
CA SER A 595 -27.39 26.18 1.82
C SER A 595 -27.82 26.08 0.36
N GLN A 596 -28.97 26.69 0.04
CA GLN A 596 -29.52 26.72 -1.32
C GLN A 596 -28.53 27.39 -2.28
N LYS A 597 -27.96 28.53 -1.87
CA LYS A 597 -26.99 29.23 -2.73
C LYS A 597 -25.67 28.48 -2.85
N ILE A 598 -25.16 27.87 -1.78
CA ILE A 598 -23.97 27.01 -1.83
C ILE A 598 -24.17 25.88 -2.86
N LYS A 599 -25.32 25.21 -2.82
CA LYS A 599 -25.67 24.13 -3.76
C LYS A 599 -25.70 24.63 -5.21
N GLU A 600 -26.29 25.79 -5.48
CA GLU A 600 -26.30 26.40 -6.82
C GLU A 600 -24.89 26.72 -7.33
N VAL A 601 -24.06 27.38 -6.51
CA VAL A 601 -22.68 27.72 -6.87
C VAL A 601 -21.87 26.44 -7.10
N LEU A 602 -21.99 25.45 -6.22
CA LEU A 602 -21.30 24.16 -6.35
C LEU A 602 -21.65 23.46 -7.66
N LYS A 603 -22.94 23.45 -8.06
CA LYS A 603 -23.37 22.89 -9.35
C LYS A 603 -22.70 23.58 -10.54
N ARG A 604 -22.49 24.90 -10.49
CA ARG A 604 -21.79 25.63 -11.57
C ARG A 604 -20.28 25.34 -11.62
N TRP A 605 -19.64 25.13 -10.47
CA TRP A 605 -18.23 24.75 -10.40
C TRP A 605 -17.95 23.33 -10.89
N LEU A 606 -18.97 22.48 -10.89
CA LEU A 606 -18.89 21.10 -11.32
C LEU A 606 -19.01 20.91 -12.84
N LEU A 607 -19.55 21.90 -13.57
CA LEU A 607 -19.61 21.94 -15.03
C LEU A 607 -18.21 22.22 -15.58
#